data_AF-A0A0H2RSH4-F1
#
_entry.id   AF-A0A0H2RSH4-F1
#
_cell.length_a   1.000
_cell.length_b   1.000
_cell.length_c   1.000
_cell.angle_alpha   90.00
_cell.angle_beta   90.00
_cell.angle_gamma   90.00
#
_symmetry.space_group_name_H-M   'P 1'
#
loop_
_entity.id
_entity.type
_entity.pdbx_description
1 polymer ?
#
loop_
_entity_poly.entity_id
_entity_poly.type
_entity_poly.pdbx_seq_one_letter_code
_entity_poly.pdbx_strand_id
1 'polypeptide(L)'
;MPRYQRYAPDPRLHHEAYEQGKSQGALNVERYHILRACLLKKYAVVEETPDYKLCQLFPVQGLDFSEYKDYKLKNTGGMKLRPNSDGTIPKDVLEECHHCLEESWKCSEGGILYVIGEGKNFYCPMHNYNSHDGTTGNADWDRLFDELKAKDIPKSMIPCMFFARESGCLDAKCPFLHDEKHFRELREKLVLSKRRQEMSKPTSRQMAYQGKNLKEGDTALAFCANPSCLKVWLEKDEECPLKACSNCKWTYYCSVSCQKKDWKRHKKEPCAPIDQMVENDDLWSPIGTRKGTEWMNINWGGA
;
A
#
# COMPACT_ATOMS: atom_id res chain seq x y z
N MET A 1 -12.58 -14.18 3.89
CA MET A 1 -12.60 -15.28 2.89
C MET A 1 -11.18 -15.46 2.39
N PRO A 2 -10.80 -16.61 1.80
CA PRO A 2 -9.41 -16.80 1.41
C PRO A 2 -9.06 -15.93 0.20
N ARG A 3 -7.93 -15.23 0.31
CA ARG A 3 -7.23 -14.56 -0.78
C ARG A 3 -7.08 -15.50 -1.99
N TYR A 4 -7.02 -14.94 -3.20
CA TYR A 4 -6.84 -15.67 -4.48
C TYR A 4 -8.01 -16.57 -4.89
N GLN A 5 -9.17 -16.42 -4.27
CA GLN A 5 -10.37 -17.14 -4.68
C GLN A 5 -11.25 -16.26 -5.57
N ARG A 6 -11.77 -16.86 -6.64
CA ARG A 6 -12.97 -16.37 -7.31
C ARG A 6 -14.15 -16.89 -6.52
N TYR A 7 -14.92 -15.98 -5.93
CA TYR A 7 -16.15 -16.37 -5.27
C TYR A 7 -17.34 -15.90 -6.09
N ALA A 8 -18.25 -16.83 -6.35
CA ALA A 8 -19.53 -16.57 -6.97
C ALA A 8 -20.61 -16.84 -5.93
N PRO A 9 -20.84 -15.92 -4.97
CA PRO A 9 -21.88 -16.10 -3.97
C PRO A 9 -23.23 -16.35 -4.64
N ASP A 10 -23.96 -17.37 -4.22
CA ASP A 10 -25.37 -17.48 -4.60
C ASP A 10 -26.10 -16.25 -4.03
N PRO A 11 -26.72 -15.41 -4.87
CA PRO A 11 -27.40 -14.20 -4.42
C PRO A 11 -28.52 -14.48 -3.40
N ARG A 12 -29.07 -15.69 -3.37
CA ARG A 12 -30.13 -16.10 -2.43
C ARG A 12 -29.59 -16.50 -1.07
N LEU A 13 -28.38 -17.06 -1.01
CA LEU A 13 -27.78 -17.57 0.22
C LEU A 13 -26.79 -16.57 0.84
N HIS A 14 -26.17 -15.74 -0.01
CA HIS A 14 -25.07 -14.85 0.36
C HIS A 14 -25.26 -13.46 -0.27
N HIS A 15 -26.43 -12.85 -0.05
CA HIS A 15 -26.81 -11.57 -0.63
C HIS A 15 -25.77 -10.47 -0.41
N GLU A 16 -25.22 -10.32 0.80
CA GLU A 16 -24.21 -9.29 1.10
C GLU A 16 -22.93 -9.46 0.27
N ALA A 17 -22.38 -10.68 0.22
CA ALA A 17 -21.19 -10.96 -0.57
C ALA A 17 -21.43 -10.77 -2.08
N TYR A 18 -22.65 -11.04 -2.54
CA TYR A 18 -23.05 -10.81 -3.92
C TYR A 18 -23.14 -9.32 -4.27
N GLU A 19 -23.75 -8.50 -3.43
CA GLU A 19 -23.79 -7.05 -3.62
C GLU A 19 -22.40 -6.41 -3.48
N GLN A 20 -21.55 -6.96 -2.60
CA GLN A 20 -20.14 -6.59 -2.53
C GLN A 20 -19.40 -6.95 -3.84
N GLY A 21 -19.65 -8.14 -4.41
CA GLY A 21 -19.09 -8.54 -5.71
C GLY A 21 -19.49 -7.63 -6.86
N LYS A 22 -20.77 -7.22 -6.92
CA LYS A 22 -21.22 -6.19 -7.87
C LYS A 22 -20.47 -4.87 -7.70
N SER A 23 -20.30 -4.43 -6.46
CA SER A 23 -19.60 -3.19 -6.13
C SER A 23 -18.13 -3.26 -6.53
N GLN A 24 -17.47 -4.40 -6.28
CA GLN A 24 -16.10 -4.67 -6.74
C GLN A 24 -16.01 -4.63 -8.27
N GLY A 25 -16.91 -5.32 -8.98
CA GLY A 25 -16.95 -5.35 -10.44
C GLY A 25 -17.13 -3.95 -11.03
N ALA A 26 -18.09 -3.18 -10.50
CA ALA A 26 -18.34 -1.80 -10.93
C ALA A 26 -17.11 -0.90 -10.73
N LEU A 27 -16.46 -0.99 -9.56
CA LEU A 27 -15.27 -0.17 -9.28
C LEU A 27 -14.08 -0.57 -10.17
N ASN A 28 -13.85 -1.86 -10.41
CA ASN A 28 -12.84 -2.33 -11.36
C ASN A 28 -13.08 -1.75 -12.77
N VAL A 29 -14.33 -1.75 -13.23
CA VAL A 29 -14.71 -1.21 -14.55
C VAL A 29 -14.49 0.31 -14.61
N GLU A 30 -14.90 1.05 -13.60
CA GLU A 30 -14.64 2.49 -13.51
C GLU A 30 -13.14 2.80 -13.59
N ARG A 31 -12.32 2.13 -12.76
CA ARG A 31 -10.87 2.30 -12.74
C ARG A 31 -10.22 1.91 -14.08
N TYR A 32 -10.69 0.84 -14.72
CA TYR A 32 -10.26 0.48 -16.06
C TYR A 32 -10.54 1.59 -17.09
N HIS A 33 -11.73 2.20 -17.03
CA HIS A 33 -12.07 3.26 -17.97
C HIS A 33 -11.25 4.54 -17.71
N ILE A 34 -10.90 4.85 -16.46
CA ILE A 34 -9.93 5.91 -16.14
C ILE A 34 -8.56 5.59 -16.75
N LEU A 35 -8.03 4.37 -16.55
CA LEU A 35 -6.76 3.94 -17.14
C LEU A 35 -6.78 4.11 -18.67
N ARG A 36 -7.84 3.63 -19.32
CA ARG A 36 -8.02 3.74 -20.77
C ARG A 36 -8.08 5.20 -21.22
N ALA A 37 -8.82 6.06 -20.53
CA ALA A 37 -8.87 7.49 -20.84
C ALA A 37 -7.48 8.14 -20.72
N CYS A 38 -6.72 7.81 -19.68
CA CYS A 38 -5.36 8.30 -19.49
C CYS A 38 -4.40 7.79 -20.57
N LEU A 39 -4.40 6.50 -20.89
CA LEU A 39 -3.52 5.91 -21.92
C LEU A 39 -3.81 6.43 -23.34
N LEU A 40 -5.06 6.79 -23.61
CA LEU A 40 -5.49 7.39 -24.87
C LEU A 40 -5.41 8.93 -24.87
N LYS A 41 -4.93 9.54 -23.77
CA LYS A 41 -4.88 11.00 -23.59
C LYS A 41 -6.23 11.70 -23.82
N LYS A 42 -7.34 11.04 -23.47
CA LYS A 42 -8.71 11.57 -23.56
C LYS A 42 -9.15 12.24 -22.26
N TYR A 43 -8.37 13.21 -21.82
CA TYR A 43 -8.64 14.04 -20.64
C TYR A 43 -7.95 15.39 -20.76
N ALA A 44 -8.51 16.40 -20.09
CA ALA A 44 -7.87 17.71 -19.94
C ALA A 44 -7.47 17.94 -18.48
N VAL A 45 -6.34 18.61 -18.25
CA VAL A 45 -6.01 19.14 -16.92
C VAL A 45 -6.75 20.46 -16.75
N VAL A 46 -7.55 20.57 -15.70
CA VAL A 46 -8.31 21.77 -15.39
C VAL A 46 -7.84 22.36 -14.07
N GLU A 47 -7.77 23.69 -13.99
CA GLU A 47 -7.56 24.36 -12.72
C GLU A 47 -8.88 24.45 -11.96
N GLU A 48 -8.83 24.12 -10.68
CA GLU A 48 -9.95 24.23 -9.76
C GLU A 48 -9.74 25.42 -8.83
N THR A 49 -10.84 26.14 -8.57
CA THR A 49 -10.84 27.20 -7.58
C THR A 49 -10.54 26.61 -6.20
N PRO A 50 -9.65 27.21 -5.40
CA PRO A 50 -9.33 26.70 -4.07
C PRO A 50 -10.58 26.54 -3.20
N ASP A 51 -10.77 25.36 -2.60
CA ASP A 51 -11.81 25.16 -1.59
C ASP A 51 -11.28 25.53 -0.20
N TYR A 52 -11.54 26.76 0.22
CA TYR A 52 -11.15 27.26 1.54
C TYR A 52 -11.82 26.51 2.70
N LYS A 53 -12.97 25.83 2.49
CA LYS A 53 -13.60 24.99 3.53
C LYS A 53 -12.76 23.76 3.83
N LEU A 54 -11.95 23.32 2.87
CA LEU A 54 -10.98 22.23 3.00
C LEU A 54 -9.56 22.75 3.30
N CYS A 55 -9.43 24.03 3.69
CA CYS A 55 -8.14 24.69 3.91
C CYS A 55 -7.20 24.64 2.70
N GLN A 56 -7.73 24.57 1.48
CA GLN A 56 -6.93 24.65 0.26
C GLN A 56 -6.58 26.12 0.00
N LEU A 57 -5.33 26.50 0.26
CA LEU A 57 -4.85 27.88 0.11
C LEU A 57 -4.42 28.23 -1.32
N PHE A 58 -4.17 27.21 -2.15
CA PHE A 58 -3.66 27.37 -3.52
C PHE A 58 -4.56 26.65 -4.50
N PRO A 59 -4.63 27.12 -5.77
CA PRO A 59 -5.32 26.39 -6.82
C PRO A 59 -4.83 24.94 -6.87
N VAL A 60 -5.77 24.03 -7.03
CA VAL A 60 -5.52 22.62 -7.25
C VAL A 60 -5.93 22.27 -8.67
N GLN A 61 -5.44 21.15 -9.17
CA GLN A 61 -5.71 20.67 -10.51
C GLN A 61 -6.64 19.47 -10.44
N GLY A 62 -7.50 19.37 -11.45
CA GLY A 62 -8.35 18.23 -11.71
C GLY A 62 -8.10 17.65 -13.10
N LEU A 63 -8.72 16.50 -13.36
CA LEU A 63 -8.83 15.91 -14.67
C LEU A 63 -10.29 15.94 -15.12
N ASP A 64 -10.51 16.56 -16.26
CA ASP A 64 -11.78 16.53 -16.96
C ASP A 64 -11.78 15.40 -17.99
N PHE A 65 -12.67 14.43 -17.80
CA PHE A 65 -12.81 13.26 -18.68
C PHE A 65 -13.92 13.44 -19.73
N SER A 66 -14.41 14.67 -19.94
CA SER A 66 -15.52 14.94 -20.88
C SER A 66 -15.26 14.48 -22.31
N GLU A 67 -14.01 14.41 -22.77
CA GLU A 67 -13.65 13.89 -24.09
C GLU A 67 -13.79 12.36 -24.22
N TYR A 68 -13.77 11.64 -23.10
CA TYR A 68 -13.88 10.19 -23.07
C TYR A 68 -15.35 9.75 -23.11
N LYS A 69 -15.75 9.08 -24.20
CA LYS A 69 -17.17 8.73 -24.47
C LYS A 69 -17.53 7.27 -24.21
N ASP A 70 -16.55 6.39 -24.09
CA ASP A 70 -16.78 4.94 -23.94
C ASP A 70 -17.43 4.59 -22.59
N TYR A 71 -17.28 5.46 -21.59
CA TYR A 71 -17.85 5.31 -20.26
C TYR A 71 -18.01 6.67 -19.59
N LYS A 72 -19.10 6.87 -18.85
CA LYS A 72 -19.35 8.12 -18.12
C LYS A 72 -18.46 8.19 -16.88
N LEU A 73 -17.29 8.82 -17.02
CA LEU A 73 -16.36 9.07 -15.92
C LEU A 73 -16.76 10.33 -15.14
N LYS A 74 -16.47 10.32 -13.84
CA LYS A 74 -16.52 11.52 -13.00
C LYS A 74 -15.20 12.24 -13.13
N ASN A 75 -15.25 13.57 -13.23
CA ASN A 75 -14.07 14.40 -13.13
C ASN A 75 -13.44 14.23 -11.75
N THR A 76 -12.11 14.18 -11.72
CA THR A 76 -11.34 14.00 -10.49
C THR A 76 -10.65 15.30 -10.14
N GLY A 77 -10.83 15.80 -8.93
CA GLY A 77 -10.28 17.09 -8.48
C GLY A 77 -9.30 16.98 -7.32
N GLY A 78 -8.86 18.13 -6.81
CA GLY A 78 -8.08 18.22 -5.58
C GLY A 78 -6.63 17.72 -5.66
N MET A 79 -6.07 17.60 -6.87
CA MET A 79 -4.71 17.08 -7.07
C MET A 79 -3.69 18.19 -7.25
N LYS A 80 -2.44 17.94 -6.87
CA LYS A 80 -1.32 18.86 -7.09
C LYS A 80 -0.38 18.22 -8.12
N LEU A 81 -0.72 18.33 -9.41
CA LEU A 81 0.09 17.72 -10.47
C LEU A 81 1.37 18.54 -10.71
N ARG A 82 1.29 19.87 -10.70
CA ARG A 82 2.40 20.81 -10.87
C ARG A 82 3.31 20.50 -12.08
N PRO A 83 2.74 20.40 -13.30
CA PRO A 83 3.57 20.25 -14.48
C PRO A 83 4.43 21.49 -14.73
N ASN A 84 5.59 21.27 -15.34
CA ASN A 84 6.43 22.31 -15.93
C ASN A 84 5.72 22.99 -17.09
N SER A 85 6.27 24.10 -17.58
CA SER A 85 5.71 24.85 -18.72
C SER A 85 5.62 24.03 -20.02
N ASP A 86 6.41 22.96 -20.14
CA ASP A 86 6.41 22.02 -21.28
C ASP A 86 5.48 20.81 -21.08
N GLY A 87 4.73 20.77 -19.97
CA GLY A 87 3.82 19.68 -19.62
C GLY A 87 4.47 18.46 -18.96
N THR A 88 5.79 18.46 -18.73
CA THR A 88 6.47 17.39 -17.97
C THR A 88 6.22 17.54 -16.48
N ILE A 89 6.40 16.46 -15.72
CA ILE A 89 6.38 16.48 -14.25
C ILE A 89 7.84 16.49 -13.76
N PRO A 90 8.19 17.34 -12.77
CA PRO A 90 9.52 17.33 -12.18
C PRO A 90 9.95 15.93 -11.70
N LYS A 91 11.21 15.59 -11.93
CA LYS A 91 11.76 14.24 -11.65
C LYS A 91 11.60 13.84 -10.18
N ASP A 92 11.86 14.77 -9.26
CA ASP A 92 11.70 14.56 -7.82
C ASP A 92 10.25 14.24 -7.43
N VAL A 93 9.28 14.86 -8.11
CA VAL A 93 7.85 14.57 -7.91
C VAL A 93 7.50 13.17 -8.43
N LEU A 94 8.07 12.74 -9.56
CA LEU A 94 7.89 11.37 -10.06
C LEU A 94 8.49 10.34 -9.11
N GLU A 95 9.71 10.58 -8.63
CA GLU A 95 10.39 9.73 -7.64
C GLU A 95 9.56 9.62 -6.35
N GLU A 96 9.01 10.72 -5.84
CA GLU A 96 8.11 10.73 -4.68
C GLU A 96 6.85 9.89 -4.93
N CYS A 97 6.23 10.04 -6.11
CA CYS A 97 5.02 9.27 -6.47
C CYS A 97 5.30 7.77 -6.47
N HIS A 98 6.37 7.33 -7.15
CA HIS A 98 6.74 5.92 -7.20
C HIS A 98 7.13 5.38 -5.83
N HIS A 99 7.88 6.16 -5.04
CA HIS A 99 8.24 5.79 -3.67
C HIS A 99 6.98 5.54 -2.82
N CYS A 100 5.99 6.44 -2.86
CA CYS A 100 4.73 6.24 -2.14
C CYS A 100 3.97 4.97 -2.56
N LEU A 101 3.99 4.63 -3.85
CA LEU A 101 3.34 3.42 -4.38
C LEU A 101 4.09 2.14 -3.99
N GLU A 102 5.42 2.16 -4.06
CA GLU A 102 6.29 1.03 -3.68
C GLU A 102 6.24 0.73 -2.20
N GLU A 103 6.08 1.75 -1.35
CA GLU A 103 5.93 1.54 0.08
C GLU A 103 4.60 0.89 0.46
N SER A 104 3.55 1.12 -0.34
CA SER A 104 2.19 0.64 -0.09
C SER A 104 1.99 -0.80 -0.56
N TRP A 105 1.96 -1.76 0.37
CA TRP A 105 1.72 -3.17 0.00
C TRP A 105 0.35 -3.38 -0.65
N LYS A 106 -0.63 -2.51 -0.35
CA LYS A 106 -1.95 -2.54 -1.00
C LYS A 106 -1.86 -2.18 -2.48
N CYS A 107 -0.96 -1.26 -2.85
CA CYS A 107 -0.69 -0.93 -4.25
C CYS A 107 -0.03 -2.10 -4.97
N SER A 108 0.95 -2.76 -4.32
CA SER A 108 1.62 -3.93 -4.88
C SER A 108 0.65 -5.07 -5.17
N GLU A 109 -0.27 -5.37 -4.26
CA GLU A 109 -1.24 -6.46 -4.44
C GLU A 109 -2.42 -6.08 -5.35
N GLY A 110 -2.91 -4.86 -5.22
CA GLY A 110 -4.05 -4.37 -6.00
C GLY A 110 -3.69 -4.01 -7.45
N GLY A 111 -2.41 -3.89 -7.76
CA GLY A 111 -1.92 -3.58 -9.09
C GLY A 111 -2.41 -2.23 -9.61
N ILE A 112 -2.31 -2.03 -10.92
CA ILE A 112 -2.54 -0.72 -11.55
C ILE A 112 -3.95 -0.16 -11.29
N LEU A 113 -4.99 -1.00 -11.23
CA LEU A 113 -6.36 -0.54 -10.98
C LEU A 113 -6.54 0.01 -9.56
N TYR A 114 -5.85 -0.57 -8.57
CA TYR A 114 -5.83 -0.01 -7.21
C TYR A 114 -5.10 1.32 -7.17
N VAL A 115 -3.95 1.39 -7.84
CA VAL A 115 -3.09 2.57 -7.86
C VAL A 115 -3.79 3.81 -8.44
N ILE A 116 -4.72 3.65 -9.38
CA ILE A 116 -5.58 4.74 -9.86
C ILE A 116 -6.38 5.41 -8.72
N GLY A 117 -6.67 4.67 -7.65
CA GLY A 117 -7.28 5.18 -6.43
C GLY A 117 -6.38 6.09 -5.60
N GLU A 118 -5.07 6.05 -5.78
CA GLU A 118 -4.06 6.81 -5.02
C GLU A 118 -3.87 8.24 -5.55
N GLY A 119 -4.72 8.69 -6.47
CA GLY A 119 -4.79 10.08 -6.90
C GLY A 119 -3.48 10.57 -7.52
N LYS A 120 -2.86 11.60 -6.91
CA LYS A 120 -1.63 12.24 -7.39
C LYS A 120 -0.57 11.21 -7.80
N ASN A 121 -0.40 10.16 -7.00
CA ASN A 121 0.65 9.16 -7.20
C ASN A 121 0.50 8.37 -8.51
N PHE A 122 -0.73 8.25 -9.03
CA PHE A 122 -0.98 7.69 -10.36
C PHE A 122 -0.98 8.77 -11.44
N TYR A 123 -1.67 9.89 -11.21
CA TYR A 123 -1.92 10.88 -12.26
C TYR A 123 -0.67 11.68 -12.65
N CYS A 124 0.28 11.92 -11.74
CA CYS A 124 1.56 12.55 -12.08
C CYS A 124 2.36 11.70 -13.08
N PRO A 125 2.70 10.42 -12.79
CA PRO A 125 3.35 9.55 -13.77
C PRO A 125 2.59 9.43 -15.11
N MET A 126 1.26 9.32 -15.07
CA MET A 126 0.46 9.25 -16.30
C MET A 126 0.51 10.54 -17.12
N HIS A 127 0.50 11.70 -16.47
CA HIS A 127 0.62 12.98 -17.16
C HIS A 127 1.98 13.10 -17.85
N ASN A 128 3.06 12.71 -17.15
CA ASN A 128 4.40 12.71 -17.72
C ASN A 128 4.53 11.75 -18.91
N TYR A 129 3.93 10.56 -18.81
CA TYR A 129 3.92 9.59 -19.91
C TYR A 129 3.24 10.13 -21.18
N ASN A 130 2.24 11.01 -21.02
CA ASN A 130 1.55 11.67 -22.12
C ASN A 130 2.19 13.00 -22.57
N SER A 131 3.27 13.41 -21.92
CA SER A 131 4.08 14.57 -22.31
C SER A 131 5.04 14.20 -23.45
N HIS A 132 5.95 15.10 -23.80
CA HIS A 132 6.97 14.83 -24.81
C HIS A 132 8.05 13.83 -24.33
N ASP A 133 8.19 13.63 -23.03
CA ASP A 133 9.15 12.66 -22.45
C ASP A 133 8.73 11.19 -22.68
N GLY A 134 7.43 10.93 -22.84
CA GLY A 134 6.94 9.58 -23.15
C GLY A 134 7.20 8.53 -22.06
N THR A 135 7.47 8.94 -20.81
CA THR A 135 7.78 8.04 -19.69
C THR A 135 7.02 8.42 -18.43
N THR A 136 6.68 7.41 -17.63
CA THR A 136 6.15 7.54 -16.27
C THR A 136 7.24 7.80 -15.23
N GLY A 137 8.52 7.70 -15.60
CA GLY A 137 9.64 7.58 -14.69
C GLY A 137 9.88 6.15 -14.17
N ASN A 138 9.07 5.17 -14.61
CA ASN A 138 9.22 3.76 -14.28
C ASN A 138 9.14 2.89 -15.56
N ALA A 139 10.28 2.27 -15.92
CA ALA A 139 10.40 1.53 -17.18
C ALA A 139 9.47 0.30 -17.27
N ASP A 140 9.08 -0.30 -16.15
CA ASP A 140 8.16 -1.44 -16.17
C ASP A 140 6.72 -0.98 -16.44
N TRP A 141 6.33 0.20 -15.94
CA TRP A 141 5.05 0.81 -16.26
C TRP A 141 4.99 1.26 -17.73
N ASP A 142 6.05 1.90 -18.23
CA ASP A 142 6.13 2.33 -19.62
C ASP A 142 5.93 1.15 -20.58
N ARG A 143 6.66 0.05 -20.33
CA ARG A 143 6.54 -1.19 -21.10
C ARG A 143 5.13 -1.77 -21.05
N LEU A 144 4.52 -1.81 -19.86
CA LEU A 144 3.15 -2.29 -19.69
C LEU A 144 2.16 -1.43 -20.48
N PHE A 145 2.31 -0.11 -20.43
CA PHE A 145 1.39 0.83 -21.09
C PHE A 145 1.52 0.80 -22.60
N ASP A 146 2.74 0.69 -23.12
CA ASP A 146 2.98 0.49 -24.54
C ASP A 146 2.35 -0.83 -25.02
N GLU A 147 2.52 -1.91 -24.27
CA GLU A 147 1.92 -3.21 -24.61
C GLU A 147 0.38 -3.16 -24.57
N LEU A 148 -0.20 -2.51 -23.56
CA LEU A 148 -1.64 -2.34 -23.44
C LEU A 148 -2.19 -1.52 -24.62
N LYS A 149 -1.55 -0.39 -24.96
CA LYS A 149 -1.97 0.46 -26.10
C LYS A 149 -1.90 -0.31 -27.41
N ALA A 150 -0.84 -1.10 -27.63
CA ALA A 150 -0.67 -1.92 -28.84
C ALA A 150 -1.77 -2.97 -29.03
N LYS A 151 -2.46 -3.38 -27.96
CA LYS A 151 -3.49 -4.44 -27.97
C LYS A 151 -4.92 -3.93 -27.73
N ASP A 152 -5.16 -2.61 -27.86
CA ASP A 152 -6.44 -1.95 -27.51
C ASP A 152 -6.89 -2.20 -26.05
N ILE A 153 -5.91 -2.29 -25.15
CA ILE A 153 -6.08 -2.24 -23.69
C ILE A 153 -7.09 -3.30 -23.21
N PRO A 154 -6.82 -4.61 -23.45
CA PRO A 154 -7.76 -5.66 -23.10
C PRO A 154 -7.82 -5.87 -21.59
N LYS A 155 -9.03 -5.97 -21.03
CA LYS A 155 -9.23 -6.17 -19.58
C LYS A 155 -8.52 -7.41 -19.05
N SER A 156 -8.40 -8.47 -19.86
CA SER A 156 -7.76 -9.74 -19.50
C SER A 156 -6.25 -9.64 -19.27
N MET A 157 -5.59 -8.54 -19.67
CA MET A 157 -4.17 -8.28 -19.38
C MET A 157 -3.98 -7.46 -18.10
N ILE A 158 -5.06 -6.92 -17.52
CA ILE A 158 -4.98 -6.03 -16.37
C ILE A 158 -5.37 -6.80 -15.11
N PRO A 159 -4.50 -6.87 -14.09
CA PRO A 159 -4.82 -7.38 -12.75
C PRO A 159 -6.16 -6.89 -12.18
N CYS A 160 -6.99 -7.81 -11.68
CA CYS A 160 -8.11 -7.44 -10.81
C CYS A 160 -7.59 -6.94 -9.46
N MET A 161 -7.98 -5.73 -9.04
CA MET A 161 -7.44 -5.15 -7.80
C MET A 161 -7.93 -5.78 -6.50
N PHE A 162 -8.93 -6.66 -6.56
CA PHE A 162 -9.47 -7.34 -5.39
C PHE A 162 -8.99 -8.78 -5.26
N PHE A 163 -8.56 -9.40 -6.35
CA PHE A 163 -8.28 -10.83 -6.39
C PHE A 163 -7.17 -11.25 -5.42
N ALA A 164 -6.08 -10.47 -5.41
CA ALA A 164 -4.97 -10.70 -4.52
C ALA A 164 -5.18 -10.11 -3.12
N ARG A 165 -6.31 -9.44 -2.83
CA ARG A 165 -6.60 -8.87 -1.51
C ARG A 165 -7.27 -9.86 -0.57
N GLU A 166 -7.35 -9.52 0.70
CA GLU A 166 -8.01 -10.33 1.74
C GLU A 166 -9.47 -10.70 1.40
N SER A 167 -10.21 -9.80 0.77
CA SER A 167 -11.58 -10.10 0.33
C SER A 167 -11.65 -11.14 -0.78
N GLY A 168 -10.59 -11.31 -1.56
CA GLY A 168 -10.65 -11.94 -2.88
C GLY A 168 -11.53 -11.15 -3.86
N CYS A 169 -11.66 -11.70 -5.07
CA CYS A 169 -12.59 -11.17 -6.07
C CYS A 169 -13.93 -11.92 -5.95
N LEU A 170 -14.98 -11.17 -5.62
CA LEU A 170 -16.33 -11.69 -5.42
C LEU A 170 -17.22 -11.52 -6.66
N ASP A 171 -16.65 -11.02 -7.77
CA ASP A 171 -17.33 -10.93 -9.06
C ASP A 171 -17.06 -12.20 -9.89
N ALA A 172 -18.07 -13.04 -10.00
CA ALA A 172 -18.03 -14.28 -10.78
C ALA A 172 -17.71 -14.09 -12.27
N LYS A 173 -18.04 -12.90 -12.81
CA LYS A 173 -17.85 -12.55 -14.23
C LYS A 173 -16.76 -11.51 -14.42
N CYS A 174 -15.88 -11.34 -13.43
CA CYS A 174 -14.78 -10.39 -13.49
C CYS A 174 -13.95 -10.61 -14.78
N PRO A 175 -13.87 -9.61 -15.67
CA PRO A 175 -13.16 -9.74 -16.95
C PRO A 175 -11.64 -9.51 -16.84
N PHE A 176 -11.14 -9.27 -15.63
CA PHE A 176 -9.76 -8.91 -15.34
C PHE A 176 -8.89 -10.14 -15.02
N LEU A 177 -7.57 -9.96 -15.08
CA LEU A 177 -6.61 -11.03 -14.86
C LEU A 177 -6.64 -11.53 -13.41
N HIS A 178 -6.73 -12.85 -13.25
CA HIS A 178 -6.66 -13.56 -11.98
C HIS A 178 -5.56 -14.64 -12.05
N ASP A 179 -4.30 -14.21 -11.99
CA ASP A 179 -3.14 -15.10 -11.98
C ASP A 179 -2.70 -15.40 -10.54
N GLU A 180 -3.25 -16.47 -9.96
CA GLU A 180 -2.97 -16.86 -8.57
C GLU A 180 -1.48 -17.07 -8.31
N LYS A 181 -0.77 -17.74 -9.23
CA LYS A 181 0.66 -18.04 -9.05
C LYS A 181 1.45 -16.74 -8.97
N HIS A 182 1.25 -15.85 -9.94
CA HIS A 182 1.92 -14.56 -9.98
C HIS A 182 1.66 -13.74 -8.71
N PHE A 183 0.41 -13.62 -8.25
CA PHE A 183 0.11 -12.80 -7.06
C PHE A 183 0.59 -13.43 -5.74
N ARG A 184 0.70 -14.76 -5.66
CA ARG A 184 1.33 -15.42 -4.50
C ARG A 184 2.82 -15.11 -4.44
N GLU A 185 3.52 -15.25 -5.57
CA GLU A 185 4.94 -14.92 -5.68
C GLU A 185 5.19 -13.43 -5.37
N LEU A 186 4.33 -12.54 -5.89
CA LEU A 186 4.41 -11.11 -5.63
C LEU A 186 4.18 -10.78 -4.15
N ARG A 187 3.17 -11.38 -3.51
CA ARG A 187 2.90 -11.18 -2.07
C ARG A 187 4.06 -11.66 -1.22
N GLU A 188 4.59 -12.85 -1.48
CA GLU A 188 5.73 -13.38 -0.74
C GLU A 188 6.95 -12.46 -0.90
N LYS A 189 7.26 -12.05 -2.14
CA LYS A 189 8.42 -11.24 -2.46
C LYS A 189 8.33 -9.81 -1.91
N LEU A 190 7.20 -9.13 -2.07
CA LEU A 190 7.09 -7.69 -1.77
C LEU A 190 6.48 -7.41 -0.40
N VAL A 191 5.54 -8.24 0.06
CA VAL A 191 4.77 -7.98 1.28
C VAL A 191 5.35 -8.76 2.45
N LEU A 192 5.39 -10.10 2.35
CA LEU A 192 5.75 -10.95 3.47
C LEU A 192 7.26 -10.85 3.80
N SER A 193 8.12 -10.77 2.79
CA SER A 193 9.56 -10.56 3.01
C SER A 193 9.86 -9.24 3.74
N LYS A 194 9.25 -8.12 3.33
CA LYS A 194 9.40 -6.79 3.94
C LYS A 194 8.92 -6.81 5.39
N ARG A 195 7.77 -7.44 5.64
CA ARG A 195 7.23 -7.61 7.00
C ARG A 195 8.13 -8.47 7.89
N ARG A 196 8.72 -9.57 7.37
CA ARG A 196 9.71 -10.36 8.14
C ARG A 196 10.95 -9.53 8.47
N GLN A 197 11.44 -8.73 7.53
CA GLN A 197 12.54 -7.79 7.79
C GLN A 197 12.15 -6.76 8.86
N GLU A 198 10.96 -6.19 8.81
CA GLU A 198 10.49 -5.23 9.81
C GLU A 198 10.37 -5.85 11.21
N MET A 199 9.89 -7.08 11.31
CA MET A 199 9.84 -7.83 12.58
C MET A 199 11.22 -8.13 13.17
N SER A 200 12.28 -8.09 12.36
CA SER A 200 13.67 -8.29 12.81
C SER A 200 14.32 -7.02 13.34
N LYS A 201 13.68 -5.85 13.15
CA LYS A 201 14.21 -4.55 13.55
C LYS A 201 13.51 -4.07 14.83
N PRO A 202 14.19 -3.25 15.65
CA PRO A 202 13.51 -2.48 16.67
C PRO A 202 12.40 -1.61 16.11
N THR A 203 11.31 -1.47 16.85
CA THR A 203 10.22 -0.59 16.42
C THR A 203 10.62 0.88 16.49
N SER A 204 10.00 1.74 15.68
CA SER A 204 10.22 3.19 15.75
C SER A 204 10.00 3.73 17.17
N ARG A 205 9.00 3.19 17.88
CA ARG A 205 8.76 3.52 19.29
C ARG A 205 9.89 3.07 20.22
N GLN A 206 10.53 1.93 19.99
CA GLN A 206 11.68 1.51 20.80
C GLN A 206 12.89 2.42 20.54
N MET A 207 13.17 2.69 19.26
CA MET A 207 14.23 3.62 18.85
C MET A 207 14.02 5.02 19.43
N ALA A 208 12.76 5.46 19.48
CA ALA A 208 12.34 6.74 20.05
C ALA A 208 12.77 6.95 21.50
N TYR A 209 12.48 5.96 22.34
CA TYR A 209 12.73 6.05 23.77
C TYR A 209 14.23 5.95 24.10
N GLN A 210 15.03 5.33 23.24
CA GLN A 210 16.43 5.02 23.49
C GLN A 210 17.43 5.88 22.72
N GLY A 211 16.98 6.71 21.76
CA GLY A 211 17.85 7.63 21.02
C GLY A 211 18.68 8.59 21.91
N LYS A 212 18.36 8.68 23.22
CA LYS A 212 19.15 9.43 24.20
C LYS A 212 20.36 8.67 24.78
N ASN A 213 20.42 7.34 24.64
CA ASN A 213 21.42 6.48 25.29
C ASN A 213 22.31 5.69 24.30
N LEU A 214 21.94 5.61 23.02
CA LEU A 214 22.78 5.01 21.99
C LEU A 214 23.88 5.98 21.57
N LYS A 215 25.12 5.49 21.40
CA LYS A 215 26.20 6.31 20.85
C LYS A 215 26.11 6.32 19.32
N GLU A 216 26.68 7.35 18.71
CA GLU A 216 26.84 7.40 17.26
C GLU A 216 27.58 6.15 16.76
N GLY A 217 27.02 5.48 15.74
CA GLY A 217 27.53 4.22 15.21
C GLY A 217 27.02 2.93 15.88
N ASP A 218 26.24 3.02 16.96
CA ASP A 218 25.63 1.83 17.58
C ASP A 218 24.42 1.31 16.77
N THR A 219 24.48 0.06 16.31
CA THR A 219 23.33 -0.67 15.71
C THR A 219 22.61 -1.48 16.78
N ALA A 220 21.36 -1.12 17.10
CA ALA A 220 20.52 -1.89 18.01
C ALA A 220 19.84 -3.05 17.27
N LEU A 221 20.06 -4.28 17.76
CA LEU A 221 19.39 -5.49 17.25
C LEU A 221 18.01 -5.69 17.89
N ALA A 222 17.89 -5.46 19.19
CA ALA A 222 16.62 -5.55 19.90
C ALA A 222 16.60 -4.76 21.21
N PHE A 223 15.41 -4.56 21.76
CA PHE A 223 15.20 -3.95 23.07
C PHE A 223 14.34 -4.85 23.95
N CYS A 224 14.57 -4.78 25.27
CA CYS A 224 13.63 -5.28 26.25
C CYS A 224 12.27 -4.60 26.05
N ALA A 225 11.24 -5.38 25.74
CA ALA A 225 9.92 -4.87 25.39
C ALA A 225 9.17 -4.24 26.58
N ASN A 226 9.65 -4.41 27.82
CA ASN A 226 9.14 -3.68 28.97
C ASN A 226 9.49 -2.18 28.84
N PRO A 227 8.50 -1.28 28.70
CA PRO A 227 8.73 0.16 28.49
C PRO A 227 9.49 0.86 29.62
N SER A 228 9.49 0.29 30.82
CA SER A 228 10.24 0.84 31.97
C SER A 228 11.68 0.35 32.06
N CYS A 229 12.10 -0.62 31.24
CA CYS A 229 13.45 -1.18 31.26
C CYS A 229 14.24 -0.80 30.02
N LEU A 230 13.73 -1.14 28.84
CA LEU A 230 14.35 -0.84 27.55
C LEU A 230 15.82 -1.28 27.40
N LYS A 231 16.32 -2.24 28.19
CA LYS A 231 17.67 -2.80 28.02
C LYS A 231 17.90 -3.17 26.54
N VAL A 232 18.97 -2.67 25.94
CA VAL A 232 19.28 -2.87 24.53
C VAL A 232 20.19 -4.09 24.33
N TRP A 233 20.07 -4.71 23.16
CA TRP A 233 21.02 -5.65 22.59
C TRP A 233 21.63 -5.01 21.34
N LEU A 234 22.94 -4.77 21.35
CA LEU A 234 23.68 -4.15 20.26
C LEU A 234 24.38 -5.20 19.39
N GLU A 235 24.63 -4.87 18.13
CA GLU A 235 25.35 -5.74 17.20
C GLU A 235 26.78 -6.09 17.67
N LYS A 236 27.42 -5.16 18.40
CA LYS A 236 28.76 -5.35 18.97
C LYS A 236 28.80 -6.21 20.24
N ASP A 237 27.64 -6.56 20.81
CA ASP A 237 27.59 -7.38 22.02
C ASP A 237 27.90 -8.85 21.66
N GLU A 238 28.86 -9.47 22.36
CA GLU A 238 29.25 -10.88 22.11
C GLU A 238 28.13 -11.87 22.40
N GLU A 239 27.24 -11.56 23.35
CA GLU A 239 26.13 -12.41 23.75
C GLU A 239 24.82 -11.62 23.79
N CYS A 240 23.71 -12.27 23.39
CA CYS A 240 22.38 -11.67 23.49
C CYS A 240 21.97 -11.51 24.97
N PRO A 241 21.83 -10.28 25.50
CA PRO A 241 21.50 -10.06 26.90
C PRO A 241 19.99 -10.22 27.19
N LEU A 242 19.20 -10.60 26.19
CA LEU A 242 17.75 -10.68 26.23
C LEU A 242 17.28 -12.10 25.94
N LYS A 243 16.12 -12.46 26.47
CA LYS A 243 15.45 -13.74 26.26
C LYS A 243 14.22 -13.53 25.40
N ALA A 244 14.10 -14.30 24.33
CA ALA A 244 12.91 -14.29 23.50
C ALA A 244 11.71 -14.86 24.26
N CYS A 245 10.52 -14.31 24.00
CA CYS A 245 9.26 -14.91 24.45
C CYS A 245 9.13 -16.31 23.87
N SER A 246 8.89 -17.32 24.71
CA SER A 246 8.86 -18.73 24.31
C SER A 246 7.79 -19.05 23.26
N ASN A 247 6.70 -18.27 23.23
CA ASN A 247 5.61 -18.46 22.29
C ASN A 247 5.88 -17.74 20.96
N CYS A 248 5.99 -16.42 20.97
CA CYS A 248 6.08 -15.63 19.73
C CYS A 248 7.50 -15.55 19.14
N LYS A 249 8.54 -15.72 19.97
CA LYS A 249 9.98 -15.67 19.62
C LYS A 249 10.52 -14.36 19.04
N TRP A 250 9.69 -13.37 18.73
CA TRP A 250 10.13 -12.07 18.21
C TRP A 250 10.08 -10.93 19.25
N THR A 251 9.49 -11.15 20.43
CA THR A 251 9.54 -10.18 21.53
C THR A 251 10.62 -10.58 22.53
N TYR A 252 11.45 -9.62 22.95
CA TYR A 252 12.61 -9.88 23.81
C TYR A 252 12.47 -9.21 25.19
N TYR A 253 12.96 -9.90 26.23
CA TYR A 253 12.93 -9.43 27.61
C TYR A 253 14.25 -9.74 28.31
N CYS A 254 14.79 -8.81 29.10
CA CYS A 254 15.99 -9.09 29.89
C CYS A 254 15.74 -10.08 31.04
N SER A 255 14.47 -10.28 31.45
CA SER A 255 14.07 -11.16 32.54
C SER A 255 12.59 -11.54 32.47
N VAL A 256 12.22 -12.64 33.13
CA VAL A 256 10.82 -13.06 33.34
C VAL A 256 10.01 -11.99 34.09
N SER A 257 10.65 -11.25 35.00
CA SER A 257 10.02 -10.11 35.69
C SER A 257 9.58 -9.01 34.71
N CYS A 258 10.44 -8.64 33.75
CA CYS A 258 10.08 -7.69 32.71
C CYS A 258 8.97 -8.20 31.79
N GLN A 259 9.00 -9.49 31.43
CA GLN A 259 7.92 -10.11 30.65
C GLN A 259 6.58 -10.03 31.37
N LYS A 260 6.54 -10.37 32.68
CA LYS A 260 5.31 -10.30 33.49
C LYS A 260 4.75 -8.87 33.57
N LYS A 261 5.62 -7.86 33.75
CA LYS A 261 5.22 -6.44 33.79
C LYS A 261 4.62 -5.97 32.46
N ASP A 262 5.18 -6.42 31.34
CA ASP A 262 4.72 -6.05 29.99
C ASP A 262 3.52 -6.87 29.49
N TRP A 263 3.21 -8.00 30.14
CA TRP A 263 2.22 -8.98 29.66
C TRP A 263 0.85 -8.39 29.29
N LYS A 264 0.35 -7.43 30.07
CA LYS A 264 -0.95 -6.78 29.78
C LYS A 264 -0.95 -6.05 28.43
N ARG A 265 0.18 -5.46 28.02
CA ARG A 265 0.37 -4.84 26.70
C ARG A 265 0.69 -5.91 25.66
N HIS A 266 1.67 -6.77 25.93
CA HIS A 266 2.15 -7.79 25.01
C HIS A 266 1.06 -8.79 24.57
N LYS A 267 0.00 -9.01 25.35
CA LYS A 267 -1.12 -9.87 24.94
C LYS A 267 -2.20 -9.16 24.10
N LYS A 268 -2.19 -7.82 24.06
CA LYS A 268 -3.09 -7.02 23.21
C LYS A 268 -2.58 -6.98 21.77
N GLU A 269 -1.27 -6.88 21.62
CA GLU A 269 -0.58 -7.28 20.39
C GLU A 269 -0.60 -8.82 20.37
N PRO A 270 -1.03 -9.52 19.32
CA PRO A 270 -1.13 -10.97 19.39
C PRO A 270 0.25 -11.60 19.67
N CYS A 271 0.38 -12.32 20.78
CA CYS A 271 1.54 -13.16 21.07
C CYS A 271 1.44 -14.42 20.20
N ALA A 272 1.89 -14.33 18.95
CA ALA A 272 1.79 -15.40 17.97
C ALA A 272 3.13 -15.62 17.23
N PRO A 273 3.37 -16.82 16.67
CA PRO A 273 4.53 -17.07 15.81
C PRO A 273 4.69 -16.02 14.71
N ILE A 274 5.93 -15.73 14.32
CA ILE A 274 6.25 -14.67 13.35
C ILE A 274 5.47 -14.79 12.04
N ASP A 275 5.27 -16.01 11.52
CA ASP A 275 4.55 -16.22 10.26
C ASP A 275 3.07 -15.83 10.37
N GLN A 276 2.44 -16.11 11.52
CA GLN A 276 1.06 -15.68 11.77
C GLN A 276 0.95 -14.14 11.88
N MET A 277 1.97 -13.50 12.47
CA MET A 277 2.03 -12.04 12.56
C MET A 277 2.19 -11.40 11.19
N VAL A 278 3.08 -11.96 10.36
CA VAL A 278 3.43 -11.43 9.05
C VAL A 278 2.28 -11.59 8.06
N GLU A 279 1.53 -12.69 8.12
CA GLU A 279 0.37 -12.94 7.25
C GLU A 279 -0.87 -12.11 7.60
N ASN A 280 -1.01 -11.68 8.86
CA ASN A 280 -2.20 -10.97 9.32
C ASN A 280 -2.15 -9.48 8.94
N ASP A 281 -2.76 -9.12 7.82
CA ASP A 281 -2.83 -7.76 7.29
C ASP A 281 -3.41 -6.72 8.27
N ASP A 282 -4.27 -7.12 9.22
CA ASP A 282 -4.85 -6.20 10.20
C ASP A 282 -3.78 -5.60 11.14
N LEU A 283 -2.65 -6.27 11.29
CA LEU A 283 -1.54 -5.84 12.14
C LEU A 283 -0.59 -4.87 11.44
N TRP A 284 -0.77 -4.63 10.14
CA TRP A 284 0.16 -3.85 9.32
C TRP A 284 -0.51 -2.60 8.74
N SER A 285 0.18 -1.48 8.84
CA SER A 285 -0.18 -0.25 8.14
C SER A 285 -0.04 -0.46 6.62
N PRO A 286 -0.66 0.39 5.78
CA PRO A 286 -0.49 0.32 4.33
C PRO A 286 0.98 0.38 3.87
N ILE A 287 1.84 1.12 4.60
CA ILE A 287 3.27 1.27 4.27
C ILE A 287 4.14 0.09 4.77
N GLY A 288 3.51 -0.93 5.38
CA GLY A 288 4.21 -2.13 5.85
C GLY A 288 4.89 -1.99 7.21
N THR A 289 4.52 -0.98 8.00
CA THR A 289 4.91 -0.87 9.41
C THR A 289 3.88 -1.56 10.30
N ARG A 290 4.29 -2.06 11.46
CA ARG A 290 3.34 -2.69 12.39
C ARG A 290 2.53 -1.64 13.14
N LYS A 291 1.20 -1.76 13.10
CA LYS A 291 0.27 -0.84 13.78
C LYS A 291 0.51 -0.83 15.28
N GLY A 292 0.45 0.36 15.88
CA GLY A 292 0.64 0.58 17.31
C GLY A 292 2.11 0.62 17.76
N THR A 293 3.05 0.55 16.82
CA THR A 293 4.49 0.60 17.09
C THR A 293 5.22 1.80 16.48
N GLU A 294 4.46 2.64 15.80
CA GLU A 294 4.88 3.94 15.29
C GLU A 294 5.21 4.91 16.44
N TRP A 295 6.03 5.93 16.15
CA TRP A 295 6.33 7.00 17.12
C TRP A 295 5.06 7.81 17.47
N MET A 296 4.28 8.17 16.46
CA MET A 296 3.00 8.88 16.62
C MET A 296 1.86 7.87 16.49
N ASN A 297 0.81 8.02 17.29
CA ASN A 297 -0.43 7.28 17.06
C ASN A 297 -1.09 7.80 15.79
N ILE A 298 -0.69 7.24 14.65
CA ILE A 298 -1.29 7.57 13.35
C ILE A 298 -2.57 6.76 13.24
N ASN A 299 -3.70 7.46 13.12
CA ASN A 299 -4.94 6.82 12.74
C ASN A 299 -4.89 6.56 11.23
N TRP A 300 -4.52 5.34 10.85
CA TRP A 300 -4.45 4.92 9.45
C TRP A 300 -5.83 4.76 8.78
N GLY A 301 -6.92 5.04 9.51
CA GLY A 301 -8.29 4.80 9.05
C GLY A 301 -8.62 3.31 9.04
N GLY A 302 -9.79 2.93 9.58
CA GLY A 302 -10.39 1.65 9.23
C GLY A 302 -10.86 1.76 7.78
N ALA A 303 -10.20 1.01 6.88
CA ALA A 303 -10.63 0.89 5.49
C ALA A 303 -11.81 -0.09 5.40
#